data_AF-A0A2D3TDG8-F1
#
_entry.id   AF-A0A2D3TDG8-F1
#
_cell.length_a   1.000
_cell.length_b   1.000
_cell.length_c   1.000
_cell.angle_alpha   90.00
_cell.angle_beta   90.00
_cell.angle_gamma   90.00
#
_symmetry.space_group_name_H-M   'P 1'
#
loop_
_entity.id
_entity.type
_entity.pdbx_description
1 polymer ?
#
loop_
_entity_poly.entity_id
_entity_poly.type
_entity_poly.pdbx_seq_one_letter_code
_entity_poly.pdbx_strand_id
1 'polypeptide(L)'
;MMILRYLYVFILIFFLSGCALLNLKTNETDLSKKWTISVCGKDIKVTPQSNPILLYQNMIRCIEYHQYNHAVMLFSLAGTYSYFDFYRMSQGVNAHFHNRLLKNAMQLLDQEQKNIFEAHLNRILTNELSLTKICSQVKKIGMPMYIQNYMNANQVFDIDIDSTKNWENALKGYLHCRM
;
A
#
# COMPACT_ATOMS: atom_id res chain seq x y z
N MET A 1 -13.78 -54.77 59.81
CA MET A 1 -12.66 -53.96 60.33
C MET A 1 -11.59 -53.89 59.25
N MET A 2 -10.92 -52.72 59.08
CA MET A 2 -9.99 -52.33 58.00
C MET A 2 -10.58 -51.73 56.70
N ILE A 3 -11.15 -50.53 56.81
CA ILE A 3 -11.12 -49.52 55.73
C ILE A 3 -10.82 -48.17 56.40
N LEU A 4 -9.53 -47.84 56.61
CA LEU A 4 -9.05 -46.47 56.88
C LEU A 4 -7.52 -46.47 57.04
N ARG A 5 -6.74 -46.25 55.97
CA ARG A 5 -5.31 -45.89 56.11
C ARG A 5 -4.56 -45.38 54.87
N TYR A 6 -5.22 -45.15 53.74
CA TYR A 6 -4.55 -44.70 52.51
C TYR A 6 -5.04 -43.34 51.98
N LEU A 7 -5.45 -42.46 52.89
CA LEU A 7 -5.61 -41.03 52.66
C LEU A 7 -4.59 -40.34 53.56
N TYR A 8 -3.81 -39.40 53.03
CA TYR A 8 -2.67 -38.69 53.63
C TYR A 8 -1.27 -39.29 53.39
N VAL A 9 -0.88 -39.47 52.13
CA VAL A 9 0.43 -38.98 51.66
C VAL A 9 0.23 -38.37 50.26
N PHE A 10 -0.73 -37.45 50.18
CA PHE A 10 -0.68 -36.35 49.22
C PHE A 10 0.16 -35.27 49.89
N ILE A 11 1.03 -34.62 49.11
CA ILE A 11 1.89 -33.46 49.42
C ILE A 11 3.37 -33.83 49.46
N LEU A 12 4.11 -33.12 48.59
CA LEU A 12 5.56 -33.04 48.42
C LEU A 12 6.20 -34.22 47.70
N ILE A 13 6.36 -34.09 46.38
CA ILE A 13 7.66 -34.17 45.71
C ILE A 13 7.52 -33.78 44.21
N PHE A 14 8.01 -32.57 43.90
CA PHE A 14 8.61 -32.11 42.64
C PHE A 14 7.76 -32.19 41.35
N PHE A 15 7.13 -31.13 40.81
CA PHE A 15 7.59 -29.75 40.59
C PHE A 15 8.99 -29.64 39.94
N LEU A 16 9.20 -30.32 38.80
CA LEU A 16 10.28 -30.00 37.85
C LEU A 16 9.85 -30.27 36.39
N SER A 17 8.79 -29.62 35.92
CA SER A 17 8.60 -29.36 34.49
C SER A 17 8.91 -27.89 34.23
N GLY A 18 10.18 -27.63 33.93
CA GLY A 18 10.66 -26.30 33.56
C GLY A 18 9.94 -25.81 32.30
N CYS A 19 9.09 -24.80 32.44
CA CYS A 19 8.72 -23.96 31.32
C CYS A 19 9.95 -23.11 30.98
N ALA A 20 10.65 -23.45 29.90
CA ALA A 20 11.55 -22.52 29.25
C ALA A 20 10.68 -21.37 28.69
N LEU A 21 10.52 -20.30 29.47
CA LEU A 21 10.07 -19.02 28.96
C LEU A 21 11.16 -18.53 28.00
N LEU A 22 10.97 -18.80 26.71
CA LEU A 22 11.65 -18.08 25.65
C LEU A 22 11.22 -16.62 25.78
N ASN A 23 12.12 -15.82 26.35
CA ASN A 23 12.10 -14.37 26.30
C ASN A 23 12.30 -13.96 24.82
N LEU A 24 11.24 -14.07 24.02
CA LEU A 24 11.17 -13.35 22.75
C LEU A 24 10.99 -11.88 23.10
N LYS A 25 12.11 -11.22 23.38
CA LYS A 25 12.23 -9.77 23.34
C LYS A 25 11.91 -9.37 21.90
N THR A 26 10.63 -9.12 21.62
CA THR A 26 10.21 -8.48 20.38
C THR A 26 10.83 -7.09 20.41
N ASN A 27 11.93 -6.93 19.68
CA ASN A 27 12.42 -5.63 19.28
C ASN A 27 11.35 -5.01 18.38
N GLU A 28 10.36 -4.36 19.00
CA GLU A 28 9.52 -3.36 18.35
C GLU A 28 10.41 -2.17 18.01
N THR A 29 11.19 -2.34 16.95
CA THR A 29 11.88 -1.25 16.26
C THR A 29 11.00 -0.87 15.09
N ASP A 30 10.21 0.17 15.31
CA ASP A 30 9.77 1.14 14.31
C ASP A 30 9.48 0.57 12.91
N LEU A 31 8.40 -0.20 12.78
CA LEU A 31 7.79 -0.59 11.51
C LEU A 31 6.99 0.56 10.86
N SER A 32 7.27 1.81 11.21
CA SER A 32 6.59 2.95 10.64
C SER A 32 7.22 3.40 9.31
N LYS A 33 6.39 3.42 8.26
CA LYS A 33 6.52 4.29 7.06
C LYS A 33 7.60 4.04 5.99
N LYS A 34 8.23 2.87 5.88
CA LYS A 34 9.19 2.64 4.77
C LYS A 34 8.97 1.30 4.06
N TRP A 35 8.26 1.32 2.93
CA TRP A 35 8.29 0.21 1.98
C TRP A 35 9.46 0.44 1.02
N THR A 36 10.58 -0.23 1.31
CA THR A 36 11.69 -0.33 0.35
C THR A 36 11.39 -1.50 -0.57
N ILE A 37 11.08 -1.21 -1.83
CA ILE A 37 11.03 -2.21 -2.89
C ILE A 37 12.48 -2.43 -3.33
N SER A 38 13.14 -3.48 -2.86
CA SER A 38 14.40 -3.96 -3.47
C SER A 38 14.10 -4.73 -4.75
N VAL A 39 13.40 -4.09 -5.68
CA VAL A 39 12.83 -4.78 -6.83
C VAL A 39 12.60 -3.72 -7.93
N CYS A 40 12.80 -4.10 -9.20
CA CYS A 40 12.81 -3.27 -10.41
C CYS A 40 14.18 -2.63 -10.72
N GLY A 41 15.26 -3.41 -10.59
CA GLY A 41 16.62 -3.02 -10.98
C GLY A 41 17.36 -2.09 -10.00
N LYS A 42 16.67 -1.56 -8.98
CA LYS A 42 17.25 -0.82 -7.86
C LYS A 42 16.26 -0.73 -6.68
N ASP A 43 16.74 -0.31 -5.53
CA ASP A 43 15.90 0.01 -4.39
C ASP A 43 15.02 1.23 -4.68
N ILE A 44 13.70 1.04 -4.70
CA ILE A 44 12.71 2.09 -4.82
C ILE A 44 12.08 2.31 -3.44
N LYS A 45 12.25 3.50 -2.89
CA LYS A 45 11.61 3.91 -1.64
C LYS A 45 10.23 4.50 -1.98
N VAL A 46 9.17 3.82 -1.56
CA VAL A 46 7.80 4.31 -1.67
C VAL A 46 7.32 4.81 -0.32
N THR A 47 6.92 6.07 -0.25
CA THR A 47 6.40 6.71 0.96
C THR A 47 5.26 7.67 0.62
N PRO A 48 4.57 8.23 1.62
CA PRO A 48 3.63 9.34 1.43
C PRO A 48 4.16 10.57 0.69
N GLN A 49 5.49 10.72 0.55
CA GLN A 49 6.12 11.82 -0.19
C GLN A 49 6.31 11.50 -1.68
N SER A 50 6.09 10.25 -2.11
CA SER A 50 6.18 9.86 -3.51
C SER A 50 5.00 10.43 -4.30
N ASN A 51 5.27 11.37 -5.22
CA ASN A 51 4.21 11.91 -6.08
C ASN A 51 3.85 10.95 -7.24
N PRO A 52 2.66 11.09 -7.85
CA PRO A 52 2.21 10.25 -8.95
C PRO A 52 3.16 10.15 -10.13
N ILE A 53 3.87 11.23 -10.49
CA ILE A 53 4.86 11.18 -11.59
C ILE A 53 5.97 10.18 -11.26
N LEU A 54 6.56 10.30 -10.07
CA LEU A 54 7.62 9.39 -9.61
C LEU A 54 7.12 7.95 -9.52
N LEU A 55 5.89 7.75 -9.03
CA LEU A 55 5.29 6.43 -8.91
C LEU A 55 5.05 5.79 -10.29
N TYR A 56 4.54 6.54 -11.27
CA TYR A 56 4.39 6.04 -12.64
C TYR A 56 5.73 5.79 -13.31
N GLN A 57 6.74 6.64 -13.13
CA GLN A 57 8.11 6.36 -13.62
C GLN A 57 8.67 5.05 -13.05
N ASN A 58 8.44 4.79 -11.77
CA ASN A 58 8.83 3.54 -11.14
C ASN A 58 8.01 2.35 -11.64
N MET A 59 6.72 2.54 -11.94
CA MET A 59 5.88 1.51 -12.58
C MET A 59 6.46 1.08 -13.92
N ILE A 60 6.84 2.05 -14.78
CA ILE A 60 7.48 1.77 -16.08
C ILE A 60 8.74 0.96 -15.89
N ARG A 61 9.62 1.36 -14.95
CA ARG A 61 10.81 0.58 -14.62
C ARG A 61 10.46 -0.84 -14.19
N CYS A 62 9.44 -1.04 -13.36
CA CYS A 62 9.04 -2.38 -12.97
C CYS A 62 8.54 -3.23 -14.14
N ILE A 63 7.90 -2.63 -15.14
CA ILE A 63 7.48 -3.32 -16.37
C ILE A 63 8.71 -3.74 -17.19
N GLU A 64 9.68 -2.85 -17.37
CA GLU A 64 10.95 -3.15 -18.07
C GLU A 64 11.73 -4.32 -17.43
N TYR A 65 11.64 -4.45 -16.10
CA TYR A 65 12.26 -5.55 -15.35
C TYR A 65 11.34 -6.76 -15.15
N HIS A 66 10.20 -6.83 -15.85
CA HIS A 66 9.23 -7.93 -15.79
C HIS A 66 8.62 -8.17 -14.39
N GLN A 67 8.60 -7.14 -13.55
CA GLN A 67 8.13 -7.19 -12.18
C GLN A 67 6.70 -6.66 -12.05
N TYR A 68 5.80 -7.32 -12.77
CA TYR A 68 4.44 -6.83 -12.99
C TYR A 68 3.62 -6.68 -11.70
N ASN A 69 3.84 -7.50 -10.67
CA ASN A 69 3.14 -7.32 -9.39
C ASN A 69 3.53 -6.00 -8.71
N HIS A 70 4.80 -5.60 -8.76
CA HIS A 70 5.25 -4.30 -8.26
C HIS A 70 4.74 -3.16 -9.12
N ALA A 71 4.71 -3.34 -10.45
CA ALA A 71 4.12 -2.37 -11.37
C ALA A 71 2.62 -2.14 -11.06
N VAL A 72 1.83 -3.18 -10.80
CA VAL A 72 0.41 -3.05 -10.43
C VAL A 72 0.24 -2.33 -9.09
N MET A 73 1.11 -2.59 -8.10
CA MET A 73 1.08 -1.87 -6.83
C MET A 73 1.39 -0.37 -7.03
N LEU A 74 2.42 -0.05 -7.83
CA LEU A 74 2.80 1.33 -8.13
C LEU A 74 1.72 2.06 -8.95
N PHE A 75 1.10 1.39 -9.91
CA PHE A 75 -0.06 1.89 -10.66
C PHE A 75 -1.22 2.23 -9.73
N SER A 76 -1.55 1.30 -8.83
CA SER A 76 -2.65 1.46 -7.87
C SER A 76 -2.41 2.66 -6.95
N LEU A 77 -1.19 2.80 -6.43
CA LEU A 77 -0.81 3.93 -5.58
C LEU A 77 -0.78 5.26 -6.33
N ALA A 78 -0.14 5.30 -7.51
CA ALA A 78 -0.04 6.50 -8.34
C ALA A 78 -1.42 7.05 -8.71
N GLY A 79 -2.31 6.18 -9.15
CA GLY A 79 -3.66 6.57 -9.51
C GLY A 79 -4.48 7.03 -8.32
N THR A 80 -4.42 6.32 -7.18
CA THR A 80 -5.08 6.77 -5.94
C THR A 80 -4.57 8.15 -5.51
N TYR A 81 -3.26 8.39 -5.56
CA TYR A 81 -2.67 9.69 -5.20
C TYR A 81 -3.09 10.80 -6.16
N SER A 82 -3.16 10.53 -7.46
CA SER A 82 -3.64 11.52 -8.42
C SER A 82 -5.14 11.81 -8.31
N TYR A 83 -5.96 10.84 -7.89
CA TYR A 83 -7.39 11.06 -7.57
C TYR A 83 -7.56 11.83 -6.25
N PHE A 84 -6.76 11.50 -5.23
CA PHE A 84 -6.70 12.29 -4.01
C PHE A 84 -6.38 13.74 -4.32
N ASP A 85 -5.39 13.96 -5.20
CA ASP A 85 -4.98 15.29 -5.59
C ASP A 85 -6.09 16.05 -6.34
N PHE A 86 -6.84 15.37 -7.21
CA PHE A 86 -8.04 15.94 -7.83
C PHE A 86 -9.05 16.43 -6.78
N TYR A 87 -9.31 15.66 -5.72
CA TYR A 87 -10.27 16.06 -4.69
C TYR A 87 -9.79 17.22 -3.80
N ARG A 88 -8.47 17.45 -3.68
CA ARG A 88 -7.94 18.56 -2.87
C ARG A 88 -7.69 19.85 -3.65
N MET A 89 -8.10 19.91 -4.92
CA MET A 89 -8.03 21.13 -5.73
C MET A 89 -9.31 21.94 -5.55
N SER A 90 -9.19 23.27 -5.49
CA SER A 90 -10.38 24.12 -5.57
C SER A 90 -11.03 24.01 -6.96
N GLN A 91 -12.34 24.25 -7.01
CA GLN A 91 -13.22 24.07 -8.17
C GLN A 91 -12.57 24.49 -9.51
N GLY A 92 -12.65 23.62 -10.52
CA GLY A 92 -12.33 23.95 -11.91
C GLY A 92 -11.08 23.30 -12.50
N VAL A 93 -10.36 22.43 -11.76
CA VAL A 93 -9.20 21.75 -12.33
C VAL A 93 -9.58 20.47 -13.08
N ASN A 94 -9.27 20.50 -14.37
CA ASN A 94 -9.21 19.45 -15.37
C ASN A 94 -9.37 18.01 -14.83
N ALA A 95 -10.62 17.54 -14.81
CA ALA A 95 -11.03 16.16 -14.46
C ALA A 95 -10.22 15.07 -15.20
N HIS A 96 -9.51 15.43 -16.27
CA HIS A 96 -8.65 14.54 -17.04
C HIS A 96 -7.17 14.57 -16.63
N PHE A 97 -6.79 15.22 -15.53
CA PHE A 97 -5.39 15.30 -15.09
C PHE A 97 -4.79 13.91 -14.84
N HIS A 98 -5.47 13.07 -14.07
CA HIS A 98 -5.08 11.67 -13.87
C HIS A 98 -4.89 10.94 -15.22
N ASN A 99 -5.89 11.04 -16.11
CA ASN A 99 -5.85 10.40 -17.42
C ASN A 99 -4.65 10.85 -18.25
N ARG A 100 -4.28 12.13 -18.20
CA ARG A 100 -3.08 12.63 -18.90
C ARG A 100 -1.80 12.07 -18.32
N LEU A 101 -1.66 12.03 -16.99
CA LEU A 101 -0.48 11.43 -16.35
C LEU A 101 -0.31 9.97 -16.73
N LEU A 102 -1.39 9.19 -16.60
CA LEU A 102 -1.37 7.78 -16.95
C LEU A 102 -1.07 7.59 -18.44
N LYS A 103 -1.73 8.34 -19.32
CA LYS A 103 -1.48 8.28 -20.76
C LYS A 103 -0.01 8.56 -21.09
N ASN A 104 0.57 9.62 -20.52
CA ASN A 104 1.96 9.99 -20.75
C ASN A 104 2.93 8.91 -20.26
N ALA A 105 2.65 8.29 -19.12
CA ALA A 105 3.45 7.16 -18.63
C ALA A 105 3.33 5.95 -19.57
N MET A 106 2.11 5.56 -19.95
CA MET A 106 1.86 4.42 -20.82
C MET A 106 2.44 4.60 -22.23
N GLN A 107 2.60 5.84 -22.71
CA GLN A 107 3.26 6.12 -23.99
C GLN A 107 4.74 5.70 -24.03
N LEU A 108 5.39 5.51 -22.87
CA LEU A 108 6.78 5.06 -22.78
C LEU A 108 6.93 3.55 -23.02
N LEU A 109 5.83 2.79 -23.03
CA LEU A 109 5.83 1.35 -23.26
C LEU A 109 5.54 1.03 -24.73
N ASP A 110 6.16 -0.02 -25.24
CA ASP A 110 5.75 -0.62 -26.51
C ASP A 110 4.39 -1.37 -26.35
N GLN A 111 3.86 -1.88 -27.47
CA GLN A 111 2.55 -2.54 -27.46
C GLN A 111 2.56 -3.88 -26.71
N GLU A 112 3.67 -4.62 -26.75
CA GLU A 112 3.79 -5.91 -26.06
C GLU A 112 3.80 -5.70 -24.54
N GLN A 113 4.62 -4.77 -24.06
CA GLN A 113 4.68 -4.37 -22.67
C GLN A 113 3.33 -3.88 -22.14
N LYS A 114 2.60 -3.08 -22.93
CA LYS A 114 1.23 -2.65 -22.59
C LYS A 114 0.30 -3.85 -22.42
N ASN A 115 0.25 -4.74 -23.40
CA ASN A 115 -0.63 -5.90 -23.37
C ASN A 115 -0.35 -6.82 -22.17
N ILE A 116 0.93 -7.08 -21.89
CA ILE A 116 1.33 -7.90 -20.75
C ILE A 116 0.96 -7.22 -19.43
N PHE A 117 1.27 -5.93 -19.29
CA PHE A 117 0.95 -5.19 -18.09
C PHE A 117 -0.56 -5.11 -17.85
N GLU A 118 -1.36 -4.83 -18.89
CA GLU A 118 -2.82 -4.82 -18.83
C GLU A 118 -3.39 -6.19 -18.41
N ALA A 119 -2.84 -7.29 -18.92
CA ALA A 119 -3.24 -8.63 -18.49
C ALA A 119 -2.96 -8.86 -16.99
N HIS A 120 -1.79 -8.43 -16.50
CA HIS A 120 -1.45 -8.51 -15.07
C HIS A 120 -2.34 -7.62 -14.21
N LEU A 121 -2.62 -6.39 -14.66
CA LEU A 121 -3.48 -5.44 -13.99
C LEU A 121 -4.89 -5.99 -13.85
N ASN A 122 -5.48 -6.47 -14.96
CA ASN A 122 -6.79 -7.09 -14.96
C ASN A 122 -6.84 -8.30 -14.02
N ARG A 123 -5.88 -9.24 -14.15
CA ARG A 123 -5.82 -10.43 -13.29
C ARG A 123 -5.77 -10.09 -11.79
N ILE A 124 -5.03 -9.06 -11.40
CA ILE A 124 -4.84 -8.69 -9.99
C ILE A 124 -6.02 -7.86 -9.47
N LEU A 125 -6.45 -6.83 -10.20
CA LEU A 125 -7.44 -5.86 -9.71
C LEU A 125 -8.88 -6.35 -9.82
N THR A 126 -9.18 -7.31 -10.71
CA THR A 126 -10.51 -7.94 -10.79
C THR A 126 -10.69 -9.10 -9.81
N ASN A 127 -9.59 -9.64 -9.26
CA ASN A 127 -9.64 -10.68 -8.25
C ASN A 127 -9.82 -10.07 -6.86
N GLU A 128 -10.93 -10.36 -6.19
CA GLU A 128 -11.28 -9.74 -4.90
C GLU A 128 -10.19 -9.89 -3.83
N LEU A 129 -9.60 -11.08 -3.71
CA LEU A 129 -8.58 -11.36 -2.69
C LEU A 129 -7.30 -10.56 -2.95
N SER A 130 -6.91 -10.46 -4.21
CA SER A 130 -5.71 -9.73 -4.64
C SER A 130 -5.92 -8.22 -4.56
N LEU A 131 -7.09 -7.73 -4.98
CA LEU A 131 -7.48 -6.33 -4.80
C LEU A 131 -7.47 -5.93 -3.33
N THR A 132 -8.01 -6.77 -2.44
CA THR A 132 -8.00 -6.53 -0.98
C THR A 132 -6.58 -6.36 -0.45
N LYS A 133 -5.63 -7.18 -0.93
CA LYS A 133 -4.21 -7.05 -0.57
C LYS A 133 -3.61 -5.74 -1.06
N ILE A 134 -3.87 -5.35 -2.31
CA ILE A 134 -3.41 -4.08 -2.88
C ILE A 134 -3.99 -2.90 -2.09
N CYS A 135 -5.29 -2.90 -1.82
CA CYS A 135 -5.94 -1.89 -0.98
C CYS A 135 -5.34 -1.80 0.42
N SER A 136 -5.06 -2.93 1.06
CA SER A 136 -4.39 -2.97 2.37
C SER A 136 -2.99 -2.34 2.32
N GLN A 137 -2.21 -2.63 1.28
CA GLN A 137 -0.88 -2.05 1.09
C GLN A 137 -0.95 -0.54 0.85
N VAL A 138 -1.87 -0.07 -0.01
CA VAL A 138 -2.07 1.37 -0.26
C VAL A 138 -2.50 2.09 1.02
N LYS A 139 -3.46 1.53 1.78
CA LYS A 139 -3.89 2.06 3.08
C LYS A 139 -2.73 2.11 4.09
N LYS A 140 -1.87 1.09 4.13
CA LYS A 140 -0.69 1.03 5.02
C LYS A 140 0.37 2.10 4.70
N ILE A 141 0.55 2.43 3.42
CA ILE A 141 1.45 3.53 3.01
C ILE A 141 0.87 4.86 3.50
N GLY A 142 -0.44 5.06 3.31
CA GLY A 142 -1.18 6.22 3.78
C GLY A 142 -1.33 7.31 2.73
N MET A 143 -2.07 8.37 3.10
CA MET A 143 -2.39 9.48 2.20
C MET A 143 -1.15 10.32 1.83
N PRO A 144 -1.17 11.03 0.70
CA PRO A 144 -0.11 11.95 0.28
C PRO A 144 0.28 12.98 1.35
N MET A 145 1.59 13.17 1.53
CA MET A 145 2.19 14.19 2.41
C MET A 145 3.08 15.18 1.64
N TYR A 146 3.12 15.10 0.31
CA TYR A 146 3.87 16.04 -0.54
C TYR A 146 3.02 17.26 -0.92
N ILE A 147 3.70 18.35 -1.29
CA ILE A 147 3.13 19.53 -1.97
C ILE A 147 3.03 19.25 -3.48
N GLN A 148 1.94 19.62 -4.13
CA GLN A 148 1.58 19.23 -5.51
C GLN A 148 2.26 20.12 -6.56
N ASN A 149 3.54 20.39 -6.39
CA ASN A 149 4.32 21.25 -7.30
C ASN A 149 4.42 20.70 -8.74
N TYR A 150 4.08 19.42 -8.93
CA TYR A 150 4.03 18.77 -10.23
C TYR A 150 2.73 19.05 -11.00
N MET A 151 1.73 19.61 -10.32
CA MET A 151 0.55 20.16 -10.95
C MET A 151 0.78 21.65 -11.19
N ASN A 152 0.39 22.17 -12.35
CA ASN A 152 0.75 23.52 -12.81
C ASN A 152 0.53 24.60 -11.74
N ALA A 153 1.48 25.55 -11.66
CA ALA A 153 1.61 26.56 -10.61
C ALA A 153 0.42 27.53 -10.41
N ASN A 154 -0.55 27.56 -11.33
CA ASN A 154 -1.70 28.48 -11.27
C ASN A 154 -2.93 27.88 -10.56
N GLN A 155 -2.74 26.79 -9.81
CA GLN A 155 -3.84 26.08 -9.16
C GLN A 155 -4.06 26.59 -7.75
N VAL A 156 -5.32 26.91 -7.45
CA VAL A 156 -5.75 27.27 -6.10
C VAL A 156 -6.09 25.97 -5.37
N PHE A 157 -5.43 25.75 -4.24
CA PHE A 157 -5.73 24.64 -3.33
C PHE A 157 -6.64 25.17 -2.22
N ASP A 158 -7.70 24.44 -1.92
CA ASP A 158 -8.61 24.83 -0.84
C ASP A 158 -8.02 24.38 0.51
N ILE A 159 -7.89 25.34 1.41
CA ILE A 159 -7.16 25.23 2.67
C ILE A 159 -8.04 24.56 3.75
N ASP A 160 -9.36 24.49 3.51
CA ASP A 160 -10.36 23.94 4.45
C ASP A 160 -10.82 22.51 4.07
N ILE A 161 -9.99 21.78 3.33
CA ILE A 161 -10.32 20.46 2.80
C ILE A 161 -10.14 19.35 3.86
N ASP A 162 -11.22 18.59 4.07
CA ASP A 162 -11.18 17.31 4.80
C ASP A 162 -10.35 16.27 4.03
N SER A 163 -9.06 16.24 4.37
CA SER A 163 -8.08 15.34 3.76
C SER A 163 -8.39 13.87 4.03
N THR A 164 -9.04 13.55 5.15
CA THR A 164 -9.45 12.16 5.45
C THR A 164 -10.53 11.73 4.46
N LYS A 165 -11.59 12.53 4.31
CA LYS A 165 -12.66 12.25 3.36
C LYS A 165 -12.16 12.15 1.92
N ASN A 166 -11.24 13.01 1.51
CA ASN A 166 -10.65 12.94 0.18
C ASN A 166 -9.82 11.68 -0.04
N TRP A 167 -9.12 11.20 1.00
CA TRP A 167 -8.39 9.95 0.95
C TRP A 167 -9.33 8.75 0.78
N GLU A 168 -10.44 8.73 1.52
CA GLU A 168 -11.48 7.70 1.37
C GLU A 168 -12.12 7.73 -0.03
N ASN A 169 -12.43 8.93 -0.52
CA ASN A 169 -12.97 9.13 -1.87
C ASN A 169 -12.01 8.63 -2.94
N ALA A 170 -10.70 8.85 -2.78
CA ALA A 170 -9.71 8.35 -3.73
C ALA A 170 -9.61 6.82 -3.70
N LEU A 171 -9.55 6.21 -2.51
CA LEU A 171 -9.50 4.76 -2.34
C LEU A 171 -10.74 4.07 -2.94
N LYS A 172 -11.92 4.63 -2.70
CA LYS A 172 -13.19 4.10 -3.20
C LYS A 172 -13.40 4.40 -4.67
N GLY A 173 -13.12 5.63 -5.10
CA GLY A 173 -13.44 6.13 -6.44
C GLY A 173 -12.48 5.65 -7.52
N TYR A 174 -11.20 5.46 -7.19
CA TYR A 174 -10.21 4.98 -8.15
C TYR A 174 -9.98 3.47 -8.05
N LEU A 175 -9.60 3.01 -6.86
CA LEU A 175 -9.15 1.63 -6.65
C LEU A 175 -10.30 0.69 -6.26
N HIS A 176 -11.50 1.23 -6.03
CA HIS A 176 -12.69 0.49 -5.61
C HIS A 176 -12.47 -0.32 -4.33
N CYS A 177 -11.64 0.20 -3.41
CA CYS A 177 -11.40 -0.46 -2.14
C CYS A 177 -12.68 -0.53 -1.30
N ARG A 178 -12.93 -1.69 -0.70
CA ARG A 178 -13.94 -1.83 0.37
C ARG A 178 -13.42 -1.10 1.62
N MET A 179 -14.30 -0.35 2.24
CA MET A 179 -14.02 0.46 3.44
C MET A 179 -14.31 -0.36 4.68
#